data_AF-I1M866-F1
#
_entry.id   AF-I1M866-F1
#
_cell.length_a   1.000
_cell.length_b   1.000
_cell.length_c   1.000
_cell.angle_alpha   90.00
_cell.angle_beta   90.00
_cell.angle_gamma   90.00
#
_symmetry.space_group_name_H-M   'P 1'
#
loop_
_entity.id
_entity.type
_entity.pdbx_description
1 polymer ?
#
loop_
_entity_poly.entity_id
_entity_poly.type
_entity_poly.pdbx_seq_one_letter_code
_entity_poly.pdbx_strand_id
1 'polypeptide(L)'
;MNKISIVEAGALEPIISFLKSQNPNMQEYATASLLTLSASPTNKPIISACGTIPLLVNILRDGSPQAKVDAVTALSNLSTTQPENLSIILQTNAMPLIVSLLKTCRKSSKIAEKCSALIESLVGYEEGRTSLTSEEGGVLAVVEVLENGTPQSREHAVGALLTMCQSDRCKYREPILREGVIPGLLELTVQGTPKSQPKARTLLQLLRESPYSRPEAEPDTLENIVCDIISQIDGDDQSGKAKKMLAEMVQVSMEQSLRHLQQRALVCTPSEMPIASCASEVSSKY
;
A
#
# COMPACT_ATOMS: atom_id res chain seq x y z
N MET A 1 0.78 28.18 20.17
CA MET A 1 0.86 28.71 21.54
C MET A 1 -0.04 27.96 22.53
N ASN A 2 -1.34 27.76 22.29
CA ASN A 2 -2.22 27.15 23.32
C ASN A 2 -1.90 25.68 23.72
N LYS A 3 -1.48 24.83 22.77
CA LYS A 3 -1.31 23.39 23.03
C LYS A 3 -0.26 23.04 24.08
N ILE A 4 0.83 23.79 24.16
CA ILE A 4 1.92 23.57 25.13
C ILE A 4 1.43 23.98 26.52
N SER A 5 0.85 25.18 26.62
CA SER A 5 0.31 25.70 27.87
C SER A 5 -0.80 24.82 28.48
N ILE A 6 -1.62 24.15 27.67
CA ILE A 6 -2.62 23.19 28.15
C ILE A 6 -1.95 22.01 28.87
N VAL A 7 -0.85 21.47 28.33
CA VAL A 7 -0.11 20.36 28.94
C VAL A 7 0.61 20.84 30.21
N GLU A 8 1.24 22.01 30.17
CA GLU A 8 1.91 22.64 31.32
C GLU A 8 0.94 22.95 32.46
N ALA A 9 -0.33 23.25 32.15
CA ALA A 9 -1.40 23.46 33.14
C ALA A 9 -1.93 22.16 33.76
N GLY A 10 -1.35 20.99 33.47
CA GLY A 10 -1.71 19.72 34.09
C GLY A 10 -2.90 19.01 33.44
N ALA A 11 -3.33 19.39 32.23
CA ALA A 11 -4.52 18.82 31.60
C ALA A 11 -4.40 17.32 31.22
N LEU A 12 -3.19 16.77 31.16
CA LEU A 12 -2.98 15.37 30.73
C LEU A 12 -3.58 14.36 31.72
N GLU A 13 -3.49 14.59 33.03
CA GLU A 13 -4.01 13.64 34.01
C GLU A 13 -5.55 13.48 33.92
N PRO A 14 -6.35 14.57 33.90
CA PRO A 14 -7.78 14.47 33.64
C PRO A 14 -8.11 13.81 32.29
N ILE A 15 -7.38 14.14 31.22
CA ILE A 15 -7.60 13.54 29.90
C ILE A 15 -7.38 12.03 29.96
N ILE A 16 -6.30 11.57 30.61
CA ILE A 16 -5.98 10.14 30.74
C ILE A 16 -7.02 9.42 31.58
N SER A 17 -7.53 10.05 32.64
CA SER A 17 -8.66 9.53 33.41
C SER A 17 -9.89 9.30 32.51
N PHE A 18 -10.21 10.26 31.64
CA PHE A 18 -11.34 10.15 30.71
C PHE A 18 -11.12 9.14 29.58
N LEU A 19 -9.89 8.89 29.12
CA LEU A 19 -9.60 7.81 28.17
C LEU A 19 -9.97 6.43 28.73
N LYS A 20 -9.86 6.25 30.06
CA LYS A 20 -10.20 5.02 30.77
C LYS A 20 -11.69 4.93 31.16
N SER A 21 -12.47 5.97 30.87
CA SER A 21 -13.89 6.02 31.21
C SER A 21 -14.70 5.00 30.39
N GLN A 22 -15.71 4.40 31.03
CA GLN A 22 -16.72 3.57 30.35
C GLN A 22 -17.76 4.42 29.60
N ASN A 23 -17.73 5.74 29.76
CA ASN A 23 -18.60 6.64 29.02
C ASN A 23 -18.01 6.91 27.63
N PRO A 24 -18.65 6.45 26.54
CA PRO A 24 -18.10 6.56 25.19
C PRO A 24 -17.90 8.02 24.75
N ASN A 25 -18.79 8.93 25.16
CA ASN A 25 -18.65 10.36 24.82
C ASN A 25 -17.43 10.97 25.50
N MET A 26 -17.20 10.64 26.78
CA MET A 26 -16.01 11.14 27.49
C MET A 26 -14.72 10.58 26.88
N GLN A 27 -14.71 9.29 26.53
CA GLN A 27 -13.57 8.66 25.87
C GLN A 27 -13.29 9.31 24.51
N GLU A 28 -14.33 9.56 23.70
CA GLU A 28 -14.20 10.22 22.40
C GLU A 28 -13.63 11.65 22.54
N TYR A 29 -14.20 12.48 23.42
CA TYR A 29 -13.69 13.84 23.66
C TYR A 29 -12.25 13.85 24.20
N ALA A 30 -11.91 12.91 25.07
CA ALA A 30 -10.56 12.74 25.58
C ALA A 30 -9.58 12.35 24.46
N THR A 31 -10.00 11.44 23.57
CA THR A 31 -9.21 10.99 22.42
C THR A 31 -8.96 12.14 21.44
N ALA A 32 -9.99 12.91 21.09
CA ALA A 32 -9.89 14.08 20.22
C ALA A 32 -8.98 15.18 20.83
N SER A 33 -9.06 15.37 22.15
CA SER A 33 -8.18 16.28 22.88
C SER A 33 -6.73 15.81 22.81
N LEU A 34 -6.47 14.52 23.07
CA LEU A 34 -5.12 13.95 23.01
C LEU A 34 -4.54 14.00 21.59
N LEU A 35 -5.34 13.72 20.56
CA LEU A 35 -4.99 13.93 19.16
C LEU A 35 -4.51 15.38 18.95
N THR A 36 -5.30 16.36 19.40
CA THR A 36 -4.98 17.78 19.21
C THR A 36 -3.65 18.15 19.88
N LEU A 37 -3.39 17.64 21.09
CA LEU A 37 -2.17 17.90 21.84
C LEU A 37 -0.94 17.18 21.24
N SER A 38 -1.10 15.93 20.78
CA SER A 38 -0.02 15.12 20.18
C SER A 38 0.53 15.71 18.88
N ALA A 39 -0.21 16.60 18.21
CA ALA A 39 0.28 17.31 17.03
C ALA A 39 1.42 18.31 17.34
N SER A 40 1.64 18.66 18.62
CA SER A 40 2.74 19.53 19.05
C SER A 40 4.01 18.72 19.33
N PRO A 41 5.15 18.96 18.63
CA PRO A 41 6.39 18.24 18.90
C PRO A 41 6.84 18.29 20.36
N THR A 42 6.68 19.43 21.03
CA THR A 42 7.02 19.63 22.45
C THR A 42 6.17 18.76 23.39
N ASN A 43 4.92 18.46 23.02
CA ASN A 43 4.02 17.70 23.89
C ASN A 43 4.20 16.19 23.75
N LYS A 44 4.66 15.71 22.59
CA LYS A 44 4.75 14.27 22.29
C LYS A 44 5.54 13.49 23.34
N PRO A 45 6.74 13.94 23.79
CA PRO A 45 7.49 13.20 24.80
C PRO A 45 6.75 13.11 26.14
N ILE A 46 6.09 14.21 26.54
CA ILE A 46 5.33 14.29 27.79
C ILE A 46 4.13 13.34 27.73
N ILE A 47 3.36 13.41 26.64
CA ILE A 47 2.20 12.53 26.41
C ILE A 47 2.61 11.05 26.42
N SER A 48 3.74 10.73 25.80
CA SER A 48 4.24 9.35 25.71
C SER A 48 4.65 8.82 27.08
N ALA A 49 5.35 9.65 27.88
CA ALA A 49 5.76 9.31 29.24
C ALA A 49 4.57 9.03 30.18
N CYS A 50 3.38 9.58 29.89
CA CYS A 50 2.17 9.31 30.67
C CYS A 50 1.49 7.96 30.36
N GLY A 51 2.09 7.08 29.54
CA GLY A 51 1.56 5.75 29.28
C GLY A 51 0.29 5.75 28.41
N THR A 52 0.17 6.72 27.50
CA THR A 52 -1.04 6.90 26.67
C THR A 52 -1.15 5.92 25.50
N ILE A 53 -0.03 5.38 25.01
CA ILE A 53 0.00 4.51 23.82
C ILE A 53 -0.89 3.26 24.00
N PRO A 54 -0.77 2.47 25.09
CA PRO A 54 -1.66 1.32 25.29
C PRO A 54 -3.15 1.69 25.36
N LEU A 55 -3.47 2.85 25.93
CA LEU A 55 -4.86 3.34 26.01
C LEU A 55 -5.41 3.67 24.62
N LEU A 56 -4.61 4.32 23.78
CA LEU A 56 -4.98 4.63 22.40
C LEU A 56 -5.19 3.36 21.56
N VAL A 57 -4.38 2.32 21.77
CA VAL A 57 -4.55 1.04 21.06
C VAL A 57 -5.82 0.31 21.52
N ASN A 58 -6.18 0.39 22.80
CA ASN A 58 -7.47 -0.12 23.29
C ASN A 58 -8.65 0.64 22.66
N ILE A 59 -8.56 1.97 22.53
CA ILE A 59 -9.60 2.77 21.85
C ILE A 59 -9.68 2.42 20.36
N LEU A 60 -8.55 2.14 19.71
CA LEU A 60 -8.53 1.67 18.33
C LEU A 60 -9.26 0.32 18.16
N ARG A 61 -9.26 -0.52 19.20
CA ARG A 61 -9.97 -1.81 19.24
C ARG A 61 -11.47 -1.64 19.47
N ASP A 62 -11.84 -0.92 20.52
CA ASP A 62 -13.20 -0.96 21.09
C ASP A 62 -13.97 0.36 21.01
N GLY A 63 -13.31 1.45 20.60
CA GLY A 63 -13.89 2.79 20.55
C GLY A 63 -14.94 2.99 19.44
N SER A 64 -15.62 4.13 19.48
CA SER A 64 -16.51 4.57 18.39
C SER A 64 -15.73 4.72 17.07
N PRO A 65 -16.39 4.70 15.90
CA PRO A 65 -15.70 4.95 14.63
C PRO A 65 -14.88 6.24 14.61
N GLN A 66 -15.38 7.31 15.23
CA GLN A 66 -14.66 8.58 15.34
C GLN A 66 -13.47 8.47 16.31
N ALA A 67 -13.65 7.85 17.48
CA ALA A 67 -12.57 7.63 18.44
C ALA A 67 -11.44 6.77 17.87
N LYS A 68 -11.75 5.75 17.04
CA LYS A 68 -10.74 4.94 16.33
C LYS A 68 -9.90 5.77 15.36
N VAL A 69 -10.54 6.68 14.61
CA VAL A 69 -9.86 7.61 13.70
C VAL A 69 -8.97 8.57 14.46
N ASP A 70 -9.45 9.12 15.56
CA ASP A 70 -8.67 10.03 16.38
C ASP A 70 -7.50 9.32 17.06
N ALA A 71 -7.71 8.08 17.51
CA ALA A 71 -6.69 7.26 18.14
C ALA A 71 -5.55 6.91 17.17
N VAL A 72 -5.85 6.43 15.96
CA VAL A 72 -4.79 6.12 14.97
C VAL A 72 -4.02 7.38 14.56
N THR A 73 -4.71 8.53 14.51
CA THR A 73 -4.07 9.80 14.16
C THR A 73 -3.16 10.28 15.29
N ALA A 74 -3.56 10.11 16.55
CA ALA A 74 -2.72 10.40 17.71
C ALA A 74 -1.50 9.47 17.75
N LEU A 75 -1.67 8.17 17.54
CA LEU A 75 -0.57 7.19 17.45
C LEU A 75 0.42 7.56 16.34
N SER A 76 -0.07 7.91 15.15
CA SER A 76 0.75 8.39 14.03
C SER A 76 1.52 9.67 14.38
N ASN A 77 0.96 10.57 15.19
CA ASN A 77 1.69 11.75 15.64
C ASN A 77 2.79 11.38 16.64
N LEU A 78 2.50 10.51 17.61
CA LEU A 78 3.43 10.08 18.66
C LEU A 78 4.59 9.24 18.11
N SER A 79 4.39 8.53 17.00
CA SER A 79 5.41 7.69 16.38
C SER A 79 6.55 8.45 15.69
N THR A 80 6.43 9.78 15.53
CA THR A 80 7.37 10.61 14.76
C THR A 80 8.47 11.27 15.59
N THR A 81 8.59 10.96 16.88
CA THR A 81 9.53 11.67 17.77
C THR A 81 10.44 10.75 18.54
N GLN A 82 9.92 9.69 19.16
CA GLN A 82 10.70 8.76 19.97
C GLN A 82 10.63 7.35 19.38
N PRO A 83 11.77 6.73 19.01
CA PRO A 83 11.80 5.35 18.52
C PRO A 83 11.16 4.36 19.51
N GLU A 84 11.27 4.62 20.81
CA GLU A 84 10.68 3.80 21.87
C GLU A 84 9.16 3.69 21.72
N ASN A 85 8.49 4.75 21.24
CA ASN A 85 7.04 4.72 21.01
C ASN A 85 6.64 3.69 19.97
N LEU A 86 7.42 3.53 18.90
CA LEU A 86 7.15 2.52 17.87
C LEU A 86 7.25 1.11 18.45
N SER A 87 8.22 0.87 19.34
CA SER A 87 8.36 -0.41 20.05
C SER A 87 7.14 -0.70 20.93
N ILE A 88 6.65 0.29 21.68
CA ILE A 88 5.45 0.14 22.53
C ILE A 88 4.19 -0.10 21.67
N ILE A 89 4.06 0.56 20.51
CA ILE A 89 2.95 0.35 19.57
C ILE A 89 2.95 -1.10 19.03
N LEU A 90 4.13 -1.66 18.75
CA LEU A 90 4.24 -3.05 18.29
C LEU A 90 3.88 -4.04 19.41
N GLN A 91 4.42 -3.84 20.61
CA GLN A 91 4.14 -4.69 21.78
C GLN A 91 2.66 -4.74 22.19
N THR A 92 1.89 -3.72 21.82
CA THR A 92 0.43 -3.64 22.08
C THR A 92 -0.41 -4.29 20.98
N ASN A 93 0.23 -4.94 20.00
CA ASN A 93 -0.41 -5.61 18.86
C ASN A 93 -1.37 -4.68 18.09
N ALA A 94 -0.89 -3.48 17.74
CA ALA A 94 -1.69 -2.48 17.05
C ALA A 94 -1.84 -2.74 15.54
N MET A 95 -0.93 -3.50 14.91
CA MET A 95 -0.89 -3.70 13.46
C MET A 95 -2.20 -4.25 12.88
N PRO A 96 -2.82 -5.33 13.41
CA PRO A 96 -4.11 -5.82 12.91
C PRO A 96 -5.21 -4.76 12.92
N LEU A 97 -5.23 -3.92 13.96
CA LEU A 97 -6.23 -2.86 14.11
C LEU A 97 -6.03 -1.74 13.08
N ILE A 98 -4.77 -1.38 12.81
CA ILE A 98 -4.42 -0.38 11.79
C ILE A 98 -4.77 -0.90 10.39
N VAL A 99 -4.45 -2.16 10.08
CA VAL A 99 -4.82 -2.81 8.82
C VAL A 99 -6.33 -2.90 8.67
N SER A 100 -7.06 -3.29 9.72
CA SER A 100 -8.52 -3.32 9.71
C SER A 100 -9.13 -1.96 9.37
N LEU A 101 -8.59 -0.88 9.93
CA LEU A 101 -9.06 0.48 9.63
C LEU A 101 -8.74 0.87 8.18
N LEU A 102 -7.57 0.45 7.69
CA LEU A 102 -7.16 0.71 6.30
C LEU A 102 -8.04 -0.04 5.30
N LYS A 103 -8.50 -1.25 5.62
CA LYS A 103 -9.44 -2.04 4.79
C LYS A 103 -10.81 -1.38 4.67
N THR A 104 -11.30 -0.70 5.72
CA THR A 104 -12.66 -0.11 5.71
C THR A 104 -12.71 1.35 5.28
N CYS A 105 -11.60 2.09 5.37
CA CYS A 105 -11.57 3.51 5.00
C CYS A 105 -11.40 3.71 3.48
N ARG A 106 -11.82 4.88 2.98
CA ARG A 106 -11.49 5.31 1.61
C ARG A 106 -9.98 5.55 1.52
N LYS A 107 -9.31 4.97 0.52
CA LYS A 107 -7.84 5.07 0.36
C LYS A 107 -7.35 6.50 0.11
N SER A 108 -8.19 7.35 -0.45
CA SER A 108 -7.93 8.79 -0.63
C SER A 108 -8.22 9.65 0.61
N SER A 109 -8.58 9.05 1.75
CA SER A 109 -8.89 9.78 2.98
C SER A 109 -7.65 10.12 3.81
N LYS A 110 -7.81 11.08 4.73
CA LYS A 110 -6.76 11.41 5.71
C LYS A 110 -6.45 10.26 6.67
N ILE A 111 -7.44 9.39 6.91
CA ILE A 111 -7.29 8.20 7.75
C ILE A 111 -6.30 7.23 7.10
N ALA A 112 -6.44 7.00 5.79
CA ALA A 112 -5.54 6.16 5.02
C ALA A 112 -4.10 6.71 5.04
N GLU A 113 -3.93 8.03 4.92
CA GLU A 113 -2.62 8.68 5.04
C GLU A 113 -1.99 8.40 6.41
N LYS A 114 -2.75 8.55 7.50
CA LYS A 114 -2.27 8.36 8.87
C LYS A 114 -1.94 6.90 9.18
N CYS A 115 -2.78 5.98 8.75
CA CYS A 115 -2.53 4.54 8.86
C CYS A 115 -1.27 4.16 8.08
N SER A 116 -1.12 4.65 6.83
CA SER A 116 0.02 4.32 5.98
C SER A 116 1.33 4.89 6.50
N ALA A 117 1.32 6.12 7.03
CA ALA A 117 2.48 6.74 7.67
C ALA A 117 2.92 5.97 8.92
N LEU A 118 1.96 5.51 9.72
CA LEU A 118 2.24 4.70 10.90
C LEU A 118 2.78 3.32 10.49
N ILE A 119 2.18 2.66 9.49
CA ILE A 119 2.68 1.40 8.94
C ILE A 119 4.11 1.55 8.42
N GLU A 120 4.41 2.57 7.60
CA GLU A 120 5.78 2.84 7.09
C GLU A 120 6.79 2.95 8.24
N SER A 121 6.40 3.59 9.35
CA SER A 121 7.26 3.71 10.53
C SER A 121 7.44 2.36 11.26
N LEU A 122 6.37 1.58 11.41
CA LEU A 122 6.38 0.30 12.11
C LEU A 122 7.18 -0.78 11.36
N VAL A 123 7.09 -0.81 10.02
CA VAL A 123 7.86 -1.77 9.20
C VAL A 123 9.36 -1.46 9.16
N GLY A 124 9.82 -0.38 9.79
CA GLY A 124 11.23 -0.17 10.13
C GLY A 124 11.77 -1.27 11.06
N TYR A 125 10.91 -1.93 11.83
CA TYR A 125 11.26 -3.01 12.76
C TYR A 125 10.86 -4.38 12.21
N GLU A 126 11.60 -5.43 12.56
CA GLU A 126 11.29 -6.80 12.11
C GLU A 126 9.92 -7.28 12.58
N GLU A 127 9.56 -6.97 13.83
CA GLU A 127 8.25 -7.28 14.39
C GLU A 127 7.12 -6.61 13.59
N GLY A 128 7.30 -5.36 13.16
CA GLY A 128 6.33 -4.67 12.29
C GLY A 128 6.18 -5.33 10.91
N ARG A 129 7.29 -5.72 10.28
CA ARG A 129 7.27 -6.39 8.97
C ARG A 129 6.60 -7.77 9.03
N THR A 130 6.95 -8.55 10.05
CA THR A 130 6.37 -9.88 10.28
C THR A 130 4.90 -9.79 10.64
N SER A 131 4.51 -8.85 11.50
CA SER A 131 3.11 -8.61 11.86
C SER A 131 2.27 -8.17 10.65
N LEU A 132 2.75 -7.23 9.84
CA LEU A 132 2.05 -6.80 8.63
C LEU A 132 1.87 -7.93 7.60
N THR A 133 2.89 -8.78 7.44
CA THR A 133 2.84 -9.90 6.48
C THR A 133 1.98 -11.07 6.99
N SER A 134 1.90 -11.25 8.32
CA SER A 134 1.09 -12.31 8.94
C SER A 134 -0.38 -11.94 9.06
N GLU A 135 -0.70 -10.64 9.09
CA GLU A 135 -2.07 -10.14 9.07
C GLU A 135 -2.70 -10.40 7.69
N GLU A 136 -3.83 -11.11 7.68
CA GLU A 136 -4.56 -11.43 6.45
C GLU A 136 -4.84 -10.14 5.66
N GLY A 137 -4.47 -10.07 4.39
CA GLY A 137 -4.67 -8.87 3.57
C GLY A 137 -3.93 -7.61 4.06
N GLY A 138 -2.95 -7.73 4.96
CA GLY A 138 -2.13 -6.61 5.42
C GLY A 138 -1.33 -5.96 4.31
N VAL A 139 -0.59 -6.78 3.54
CA VAL A 139 0.16 -6.31 2.36
C VAL A 139 -0.79 -5.77 1.29
N LEU A 140 -1.91 -6.46 1.02
CA LEU A 140 -2.94 -6.01 0.08
C LEU A 140 -3.45 -4.61 0.42
N ALA A 141 -3.77 -4.36 1.70
CA ALA A 141 -4.27 -3.06 2.13
C ALA A 141 -3.27 -1.92 1.84
N VAL A 142 -1.97 -2.19 1.93
CA VAL A 142 -0.91 -1.23 1.56
C VAL A 142 -0.82 -1.06 0.04
N VAL A 143 -0.95 -2.14 -0.73
CA VAL A 143 -0.99 -2.08 -2.21
C VAL A 143 -2.20 -1.28 -2.70
N GLU A 144 -3.38 -1.47 -2.12
CA GLU A 144 -4.58 -0.70 -2.48
C GLU A 144 -4.41 0.80 -2.20
N VAL A 145 -3.68 1.18 -1.15
CA VAL A 145 -3.32 2.59 -0.91
C VAL A 145 -2.31 3.08 -1.94
N LEU A 146 -1.34 2.26 -2.32
CA LEU A 146 -0.37 2.61 -3.35
C LEU A 146 -1.05 2.94 -4.68
N GLU A 147 -2.14 2.25 -5.01
CA GLU A 147 -2.92 2.46 -6.22
C GLU A 147 -3.90 3.64 -6.11
N ASN A 148 -4.69 3.69 -5.03
CA ASN A 148 -5.87 4.56 -4.94
C ASN A 148 -5.74 5.69 -3.90
N GLY A 149 -4.56 5.85 -3.29
CA GLY A 149 -4.31 6.80 -2.23
C GLY A 149 -4.09 8.25 -2.69
N THR A 150 -4.09 9.18 -1.72
CA THR A 150 -3.56 10.53 -1.96
C THR A 150 -2.06 10.46 -2.29
N PRO A 151 -1.47 11.49 -2.94
CA PRO A 151 -0.03 11.50 -3.22
C PRO A 151 0.83 11.18 -1.99
N GLN A 152 0.46 11.73 -0.82
CA GLN A 152 1.14 11.47 0.45
C GLN A 152 0.94 10.02 0.93
N SER A 153 -0.28 9.49 0.84
CA SER A 153 -0.55 8.10 1.23
C SER A 153 0.20 7.10 0.33
N ARG A 154 0.28 7.38 -0.97
CA ARG A 154 1.04 6.58 -1.95
C ARG A 154 2.54 6.63 -1.65
N GLU A 155 3.08 7.78 -1.26
CA GLU A 155 4.49 7.91 -0.80
C GLU A 155 4.81 7.03 0.41
N HIS A 156 3.89 6.98 1.39
CA HIS A 156 4.02 6.13 2.57
C HIS A 156 3.90 4.65 2.20
N ALA A 157 2.93 4.29 1.37
CA ALA A 157 2.70 2.91 0.93
C ALA A 157 3.91 2.34 0.18
N VAL A 158 4.43 3.06 -0.83
CA VAL A 158 5.63 2.61 -1.55
C VAL A 158 6.87 2.58 -0.64
N GLY A 159 6.96 3.49 0.33
CA GLY A 159 8.03 3.50 1.32
C GLY A 159 8.00 2.30 2.27
N ALA A 160 6.81 1.88 2.71
CA ALA A 160 6.64 0.69 3.54
C ALA A 160 7.09 -0.57 2.79
N LEU A 161 6.59 -0.76 1.56
CA LEU A 161 6.94 -1.92 0.73
C LEU A 161 8.42 -1.95 0.35
N LEU A 162 9.02 -0.78 0.05
CA LEU A 162 10.45 -0.66 -0.20
C LEU A 162 11.27 -1.04 1.03
N THR A 163 10.91 -0.52 2.21
CA THR A 163 11.59 -0.83 3.48
C THR A 163 11.56 -2.33 3.77
N MET A 164 10.42 -2.99 3.53
CA MET A 164 10.31 -4.44 3.63
C MET A 164 11.30 -5.13 2.69
N CYS A 165 11.26 -4.86 1.38
CA CYS A 165 12.17 -5.49 0.42
C CYS A 165 13.65 -5.19 0.67
N GLN A 166 14.00 -3.99 1.15
CA GLN A 166 15.39 -3.65 1.50
C GLN A 166 15.88 -4.39 2.73
N SER A 167 14.99 -4.71 3.68
CA SER A 167 15.35 -5.43 4.90
C SER A 167 15.64 -6.91 4.66
N ASP A 168 14.77 -7.59 3.90
CA ASP A 168 14.92 -8.99 3.51
C ASP A 168 14.12 -9.23 2.23
N ARG A 169 14.81 -9.05 1.11
CA ARG A 169 14.23 -9.20 -0.21
C ARG A 169 13.61 -10.58 -0.41
N CYS A 170 14.28 -11.65 0.04
CA CYS A 170 13.83 -13.03 -0.16
C CYS A 170 12.52 -13.29 0.59
N LYS A 171 12.39 -12.76 1.81
CA LYS A 171 11.21 -12.93 2.66
C LYS A 171 10.00 -12.14 2.16
N TYR A 172 10.18 -10.90 1.72
CA TYR A 172 9.06 -9.99 1.45
C TYR A 172 8.70 -9.82 -0.03
N ARG A 173 9.56 -10.23 -0.97
CA ARG A 173 9.28 -10.10 -2.40
C ARG A 173 8.00 -10.85 -2.82
N GLU A 174 7.88 -12.12 -2.46
CA GLU A 174 6.77 -12.96 -2.92
C GLU A 174 5.40 -12.50 -2.37
N PRO A 175 5.25 -12.20 -1.07
CA PRO A 175 4.02 -11.59 -0.56
C PRO A 175 3.63 -10.30 -1.30
N ILE A 176 4.59 -9.43 -1.60
CA ILE A 176 4.32 -8.15 -2.28
C ILE A 176 3.88 -8.36 -3.74
N LEU A 177 4.49 -9.31 -4.46
CA LEU A 177 4.11 -9.62 -5.85
C LEU A 177 2.75 -10.29 -5.94
N ARG A 178 2.43 -11.17 -4.99
CA ARG A 178 1.16 -11.90 -4.94
C ARG A 178 -0.04 -10.96 -4.87
N GLU A 179 0.10 -9.83 -4.18
CA GLU A 179 -0.94 -8.81 -4.07
C GLU A 179 -1.02 -7.87 -5.30
N GLY A 180 -0.25 -8.12 -6.36
CA GLY A 180 -0.41 -7.42 -7.64
C GLY A 180 0.18 -6.01 -7.71
N VAL A 181 1.23 -5.70 -6.94
CA VAL A 181 1.78 -4.33 -6.80
C VAL A 181 2.31 -3.66 -8.09
N ILE A 182 2.63 -4.43 -9.13
CA ILE A 182 3.43 -3.97 -10.29
C ILE A 182 2.76 -2.83 -11.08
N PRO A 183 1.48 -2.88 -11.46
CA PRO A 183 0.84 -1.80 -12.21
C PRO A 183 0.87 -0.47 -11.46
N GLY A 184 0.55 -0.47 -10.17
CA GLY A 184 0.60 0.73 -9.34
C GLY A 184 2.01 1.32 -9.21
N LEU A 185 3.05 0.48 -9.15
CA LEU A 185 4.44 0.95 -9.14
C LEU A 185 4.85 1.56 -10.47
N LEU A 186 4.49 0.93 -11.60
CA LEU A 186 4.78 1.47 -12.94
C LEU A 186 4.10 2.82 -13.13
N GLU A 187 2.84 2.96 -12.73
CA GLU A 187 2.13 4.24 -12.74
C GLU A 187 2.86 5.28 -11.88
N LEU A 188 3.27 4.91 -10.64
CA LEU A 188 4.01 5.80 -9.75
C LEU A 188 5.35 6.26 -10.33
N THR A 189 6.01 5.47 -11.19
CA THR A 189 7.27 5.93 -11.83
C THR A 189 7.07 7.10 -12.79
N VAL A 190 5.84 7.32 -13.27
CA VAL A 190 5.49 8.36 -14.23
C VAL A 190 4.68 9.47 -13.57
N GLN A 191 3.65 9.12 -12.79
CA GLN A 191 2.69 10.04 -12.20
C GLN A 191 2.90 10.26 -10.69
N GLY A 192 3.93 9.64 -10.09
CA GLY A 192 4.27 9.84 -8.69
C GLY A 192 4.86 11.23 -8.41
N THR A 193 4.87 11.58 -7.13
CA THR A 193 5.60 12.75 -6.61
C THR A 193 7.13 12.58 -6.74
N PRO A 194 7.92 13.67 -6.62
CA PRO A 194 9.38 13.57 -6.59
C PRO A 194 9.96 12.62 -5.54
N LYS A 195 9.21 12.36 -4.45
CA LYS A 195 9.60 11.43 -3.39
C LYS A 195 9.21 9.98 -3.68
N SER A 196 8.04 9.75 -4.29
CA SER A 196 7.54 8.38 -4.57
C SER A 196 8.17 7.78 -5.82
N GLN A 197 8.44 8.57 -6.85
CA GLN A 197 9.05 8.09 -8.10
C GLN A 197 10.37 7.30 -7.91
N PRO A 198 11.40 7.81 -7.18
CA PRO A 198 12.62 7.05 -6.97
C PRO A 198 12.37 5.79 -6.14
N LYS A 199 11.52 5.87 -5.10
CA LYS A 199 11.15 4.69 -4.28
C LYS A 199 10.51 3.60 -5.14
N ALA A 200 9.59 3.97 -6.04
CA ALA A 200 8.91 3.03 -6.93
C ALA A 200 9.89 2.35 -7.91
N ARG A 201 10.83 3.11 -8.48
CA ARG A 201 11.88 2.56 -9.37
C ARG A 201 12.78 1.57 -8.63
N THR A 202 13.23 1.91 -7.43
CA THR A 202 14.05 1.00 -6.60
C THR A 202 13.28 -0.25 -6.20
N LEU A 203 12.01 -0.12 -5.79
CA LEU A 203 11.20 -1.27 -5.43
C LEU A 203 10.99 -2.19 -6.65
N LEU A 204 10.68 -1.65 -7.83
CA LEU A 204 10.59 -2.44 -9.06
C LEU A 204 11.88 -3.22 -9.35
N GLN A 205 13.05 -2.61 -9.16
CA GLN A 205 14.34 -3.30 -9.31
C GLN A 205 14.48 -4.47 -8.33
N LEU A 206 14.17 -4.26 -7.05
CA LEU A 206 14.21 -5.31 -6.04
C LEU A 206 13.26 -6.47 -6.36
N LEU A 207 12.08 -6.17 -6.92
CA LEU A 207 11.09 -7.17 -7.31
C LEU A 207 11.47 -7.93 -8.60
N ARG A 208 12.21 -7.28 -9.52
CA ARG A 208 12.50 -7.76 -10.89
C ARG A 208 13.43 -8.98 -10.96
N GLU A 209 14.25 -9.24 -9.95
CA GLU A 209 15.22 -10.34 -10.03
C GLU A 209 14.64 -11.67 -9.54
N SER A 210 14.98 -12.76 -10.22
CA SER A 210 14.63 -14.10 -9.82
C SER A 210 15.90 -14.76 -9.25
N PRO A 211 15.85 -15.49 -8.12
CA PRO A 211 16.97 -16.35 -7.72
C PRO A 211 17.21 -17.51 -8.71
N TYR A 212 16.34 -17.68 -9.72
CA TYR A 212 16.73 -18.35 -10.94
C TYR A 212 17.63 -17.40 -11.72
N SER A 213 18.94 -17.55 -11.51
CA SER A 213 19.88 -17.41 -12.61
C SER A 213 19.20 -18.08 -13.81
N ARG A 214 18.95 -17.35 -14.91
CA ARG A 214 19.10 -18.05 -16.19
C ARG A 214 20.43 -18.76 -16.05
N PRO A 215 20.54 -20.08 -16.27
CA PRO A 215 21.85 -20.60 -16.60
C PRO A 215 22.35 -19.62 -17.66
N GLU A 216 23.42 -18.89 -17.36
CA GLU A 216 24.30 -18.48 -18.43
C GLU A 216 24.62 -19.82 -19.08
N ALA A 217 23.84 -20.18 -20.10
CA ALA A 217 24.22 -21.27 -20.95
C ALA A 217 25.57 -20.79 -21.44
N GLU A 218 26.64 -21.39 -20.91
CA GLU A 218 27.99 -21.15 -21.39
C GLU A 218 27.88 -21.20 -22.93
N PRO A 219 28.55 -20.29 -23.65
CA PRO A 219 28.48 -20.23 -25.11
C PRO A 219 28.58 -21.63 -25.74
N ASP A 220 29.44 -22.46 -25.14
CA ASP A 220 29.70 -23.86 -25.45
C ASP A 220 28.46 -24.77 -25.33
N THR A 221 27.56 -24.55 -24.36
CA THR A 221 26.33 -25.34 -24.22
C THR A 221 25.34 -25.03 -25.33
N LEU A 222 25.20 -23.76 -25.72
CA LEU A 222 24.37 -23.37 -26.86
C LEU A 222 24.98 -23.85 -28.17
N GLU A 223 26.29 -23.76 -28.31
CA GLU A 223 27.02 -24.22 -29.49
C GLU A 223 26.94 -25.75 -29.63
N ASN A 224 27.04 -26.50 -28.53
CA ASN A 224 26.85 -27.95 -28.51
C ASN A 224 25.41 -28.35 -28.86
N ILE A 225 24.40 -27.66 -28.31
CA ILE A 225 23.00 -27.90 -28.65
C ILE A 225 22.72 -27.59 -30.13
N VAL A 226 23.30 -26.50 -30.66
CA VAL A 226 23.16 -26.12 -32.08
C VAL A 226 23.86 -27.13 -32.98
N CYS A 227 25.07 -27.58 -32.63
CA CYS A 227 25.79 -28.62 -33.36
C CYS A 227 25.03 -29.95 -33.35
N ASP A 228 24.45 -30.36 -32.22
CA ASP A 228 23.61 -31.57 -32.14
C ASP A 228 22.35 -31.45 -33.00
N ILE A 229 21.71 -30.28 -33.01
CA ILE A 229 20.54 -30.03 -33.85
C ILE A 229 20.91 -30.06 -35.34
N ILE A 230 22.01 -29.41 -35.73
CA ILE A 230 22.49 -29.42 -37.13
C ILE A 230 22.85 -30.85 -37.57
N SER A 231 23.47 -31.64 -36.69
CA SER A 231 23.79 -33.05 -36.94
C SER A 231 22.55 -33.93 -37.08
N GLN A 232 21.44 -33.55 -36.45
CA GLN A 232 20.16 -34.25 -36.53
C GLN A 232 19.25 -33.78 -37.67
N ILE A 233 19.62 -32.71 -38.40
CA ILE A 233 18.83 -32.14 -39.51
C ILE A 233 19.30 -32.65 -40.89
N ASP A 234 20.07 -33.75 -40.95
CA ASP A 234 20.42 -34.35 -42.24
C ASP A 234 19.19 -35.04 -42.86
N GLY A 235 18.36 -34.24 -43.56
CA GLY A 235 17.09 -34.65 -44.16
C GLY A 235 16.25 -33.46 -44.61
N ASP A 236 16.36 -33.09 -45.89
CA ASP A 236 15.81 -31.91 -46.59
C ASP A 236 14.26 -31.76 -46.61
N ASP A 237 13.51 -32.49 -45.77
CA ASP A 237 12.02 -32.50 -45.77
C ASP A 237 11.37 -32.10 -44.42
N GLN A 238 12.16 -31.94 -43.35
CA GLN A 238 11.63 -31.63 -42.00
C GLN A 238 11.61 -30.13 -41.66
N SER A 239 12.53 -29.35 -42.24
CA SER A 239 12.60 -27.89 -42.10
C SER A 239 11.35 -27.18 -42.65
N GLY A 240 10.80 -27.69 -43.75
CA GLY A 240 9.55 -27.19 -44.32
C GLY A 240 8.33 -27.44 -43.43
N LYS A 241 8.25 -28.63 -42.81
CA LYS A 241 7.17 -29.01 -41.89
C LYS A 241 7.23 -28.20 -40.59
N ALA A 242 8.42 -28.01 -40.02
CA ALA A 242 8.61 -27.20 -38.81
C ALA A 242 8.26 -25.72 -39.04
N LYS A 243 8.68 -25.14 -40.17
CA LYS A 243 8.29 -23.76 -40.56
C LYS A 243 6.78 -23.62 -40.73
N LYS A 244 6.12 -24.61 -41.32
CA LYS A 244 4.66 -24.62 -41.49
C LYS A 244 3.92 -24.71 -40.15
N MET A 245 4.34 -25.60 -39.25
CA MET A 245 3.76 -25.70 -37.90
C MET A 245 3.94 -24.41 -37.08
N LEU A 246 5.12 -23.77 -37.18
CA LEU A 246 5.36 -22.47 -36.52
C LEU A 246 4.43 -21.38 -37.06
N ALA A 247 4.24 -21.31 -38.38
CA ALA A 247 3.32 -20.36 -39.00
C ALA A 247 1.87 -20.59 -38.54
N GLU A 248 1.43 -21.85 -38.50
CA GLU A 248 0.09 -22.22 -38.02
C GLU A 248 -0.10 -21.88 -36.53
N MET A 249 0.90 -22.12 -35.67
CA MET A 249 0.83 -21.76 -34.25
C MET A 249 0.72 -20.25 -34.02
N VAL A 250 1.48 -19.45 -34.78
CA VAL A 250 1.42 -17.98 -34.68
C VAL A 250 0.04 -17.49 -35.11
N GLN A 251 -0.51 -18.04 -36.19
CA GLN A 251 -1.83 -17.68 -36.70
C GLN A 251 -2.94 -18.00 -35.68
N VAL A 252 -2.93 -19.19 -35.09
CA VAL A 252 -3.91 -19.60 -34.07
C VAL A 252 -3.85 -18.70 -32.83
N SER A 253 -2.65 -18.34 -32.38
CA SER A 253 -2.45 -17.43 -31.24
C SER A 253 -3.00 -16.03 -31.51
N MET A 254 -2.76 -15.50 -32.72
CA MET A 254 -3.32 -14.22 -33.15
C MET A 254 -4.85 -14.25 -33.19
N GLU A 255 -5.46 -15.30 -33.73
CA GLU A 255 -6.93 -15.44 -33.78
C GLU A 255 -7.56 -15.53 -32.39
N GLN A 256 -6.96 -16.29 -31.47
CA GLN A 256 -7.45 -16.38 -30.09
C GLN A 256 -7.35 -15.02 -29.38
N SER A 257 -6.24 -14.31 -29.56
CA SER A 257 -6.06 -12.97 -29.01
C SER A 257 -7.11 -11.98 -29.53
N LEU A 258 -7.43 -12.05 -30.83
CA LEU A 258 -8.42 -11.18 -31.47
C LEU A 258 -9.85 -11.50 -31.01
N ARG A 259 -10.19 -12.78 -30.82
CA ARG A 259 -11.48 -13.21 -30.23
C ARG A 259 -11.62 -12.74 -28.78
N HIS A 260 -10.57 -12.84 -27.96
CA HIS A 260 -10.61 -12.33 -26.60
C HIS A 260 -10.79 -10.81 -26.56
N LEU A 261 -10.15 -10.07 -27.47
CA LEU A 261 -10.32 -8.62 -27.59
C LEU A 261 -11.77 -8.25 -27.97
N GLN A 262 -12.37 -8.98 -28.93
CA GLN A 262 -13.76 -8.78 -29.34
C GLN A 262 -14.76 -9.14 -28.23
N GLN A 263 -14.55 -10.24 -27.51
CA GLN A 263 -15.40 -10.61 -26.36
C GLN A 263 -15.34 -9.55 -25.26
N ARG A 264 -14.16 -8.97 -24.97
CA ARG A 264 -14.04 -7.87 -24.00
C ARG A 264 -14.73 -6.59 -24.49
N ALA A 265 -14.72 -6.31 -25.79
CA ALA A 265 -15.43 -5.16 -26.36
C ALA A 265 -16.96 -5.32 -26.29
N LEU A 266 -17.50 -6.54 -26.44
CA LEU A 266 -18.94 -6.84 -26.36
C LEU A 266 -19.54 -6.73 -24.94
N VAL A 267 -18.72 -6.85 -23.89
CA VAL A 267 -19.15 -6.66 -22.49
C VAL A 267 -19.31 -5.17 -22.13
N CYS A 268 -18.77 -4.27 -22.95
CA CYS A 268 -18.93 -2.83 -22.82
C CYS A 268 -19.96 -2.29 -23.83
N THR A 269 -21.22 -2.68 -23.75
CA THR A 269 -22.30 -1.89 -24.33
C THR A 269 -22.71 -0.80 -23.32
N PRO A 270 -22.77 0.48 -23.72
CA PRO A 270 -23.28 1.52 -22.84
C PRO A 270 -24.78 1.31 -22.68
N SER A 271 -25.22 1.01 -21.44
CA SER A 271 -26.62 1.08 -21.07
C SER A 271 -27.15 2.48 -21.40
N GLU A 272 -28.19 2.53 -22.22
CA GLU A 272 -28.90 3.72 -22.68
C GLU A 272 -29.19 4.67 -21.50
N MET A 273 -28.75 5.93 -21.62
CA MET A 273 -29.33 7.04 -20.87
C MET A 273 -30.20 7.88 -21.83
N PRO A 274 -31.38 8.36 -21.40
CA PRO A 274 -32.30 9.05 -22.28
C PRO A 274 -31.79 10.43 -22.68
N ILE A 275 -31.98 10.76 -23.96
CA ILE A 275 -31.72 12.07 -24.57
C ILE A 275 -32.67 13.10 -23.93
N ALA A 276 -32.14 13.99 -23.10
CA ALA A 276 -32.81 15.23 -22.74
C ALA A 276 -32.48 16.31 -23.78
N SER A 277 -33.51 16.75 -24.51
CA SER A 277 -33.45 17.85 -25.46
C SER A 277 -33.21 19.17 -24.73
N CYS A 278 -32.02 19.77 -24.85
CA CYS A 278 -31.84 21.18 -24.56
C CYS A 278 -32.27 21.98 -25.79
N ALA A 279 -33.52 22.43 -25.79
CA ALA A 279 -33.97 23.52 -26.64
C ALA A 279 -33.27 24.81 -26.17
N SER A 280 -32.68 25.48 -27.15
CA SER A 280 -32.07 26.80 -27.07
C SER A 280 -33.11 27.89 -26.75
N GLU A 281 -32.87 28.68 -25.72
CA GLU A 281 -33.40 30.04 -25.63
C GLU A 281 -32.23 31.02 -25.48
N VAL A 282 -31.98 31.73 -26.57
CA VAL A 282 -31.25 32.99 -26.62
C VAL A 282 -32.20 34.05 -26.05
N SER A 283 -31.81 34.74 -24.98
CA SER A 283 -32.42 36.02 -24.64
C SER A 283 -31.37 37.11 -24.61
N SER A 284 -31.55 38.03 -25.55
CA SER A 284 -30.83 39.29 -25.70
C SER A 284 -31.28 40.33 -24.67
N LYS A 285 -30.33 41.20 -24.27
CA LYS A 285 -30.49 42.62 -23.91
C LYS A 285 -31.61 42.99 -22.91
N TYR A 286 -31.24 43.49 -21.74
CA TYR A 286 -31.04 44.94 -21.45
C TYR A 286 -30.35 45.09 -20.10
#